data_AF-A0A8G2E3G6-F1
#
_entry.id   AF-A0A8G2E3G6-F1
#
_cell.length_a   1.000
_cell.length_b   1.000
_cell.length_c   1.000
_cell.angle_alpha   90.00
_cell.angle_beta   90.00
_cell.angle_gamma   90.00
#
_symmetry.space_group_name_H-M   'P 1'
#
loop_
_entity.id
_entity.type
_entity.pdbx_description
1 polymer ?
#
loop_
_entity_poly.entity_id
_entity_poly.type
_entity_poly.pdbx_seq_one_letter_code
_entity_poly.pdbx_strand_id
1 'polypeptide(L)'
;MDLDVFVAAHEAEWRRLETLLRRRRLTGPEADELVSLYQRATTHLSLISSAAPDPRLTGRLTRLVARARSKVTAPRRARARDLTGFLAHDFPAALYRTRTWWAPTAVASLLVAALIGWWVATHPEVRSAIAAPAELRELTRPGGDYEAYYASHPATSFAAQVWTNNAQAAALCLVLGAFLCLPVVAVLLLNMVNIGVGIGLMASAGRLDTFLGLLVPHGLLELTAVFVAAGTGLRLGWTVIDPGPRRRRDALAQEGRAALGMALGLALVLLVSGVIEAFVTPSGLPTWARITIGAAAEAVFLVYVYAVGGRAARAGRTGDLAADETGSGVPVAT
;
A
#
# COMPACT_ATOMS: atom_id res chain seq x y z
N MET A 1 -29.29 -23.49 40.70
CA MET A 1 -28.51 -24.33 39.77
C MET A 1 -27.72 -25.29 40.62
N ASP A 2 -27.84 -26.59 40.38
CA ASP A 2 -26.96 -27.56 41.02
C ASP A 2 -25.60 -27.50 40.30
N LEU A 3 -24.59 -27.01 41.02
CA LEU A 3 -23.26 -26.76 40.46
C LEU A 3 -22.60 -28.07 40.01
N ASP A 4 -22.82 -29.17 40.74
CA ASP A 4 -22.19 -30.45 40.47
C ASP A 4 -22.77 -31.08 39.19
N VAL A 5 -24.09 -30.94 38.99
CA VAL A 5 -24.76 -31.37 37.75
C VAL A 5 -24.27 -30.56 36.54
N PHE A 6 -24.08 -29.24 36.71
CA PHE A 6 -23.58 -28.38 35.64
C PHE A 6 -22.13 -28.71 35.25
N VAL A 7 -21.28 -28.95 36.25
CA VAL A 7 -19.89 -29.38 36.03
C VAL A 7 -19.86 -30.72 35.29
N ALA A 8 -20.60 -31.72 35.75
CA ALA A 8 -20.65 -33.03 35.12
C ALA A 8 -21.11 -32.96 33.65
N ALA A 9 -22.09 -32.08 33.36
CA ALA A 9 -22.62 -31.92 32.01
C ALA A 9 -21.63 -31.25 31.03
N HIS A 10 -20.72 -30.39 31.48
CA HIS A 10 -19.91 -29.53 30.59
C HIS A 10 -18.41 -29.80 30.67
N GLU A 11 -17.96 -30.70 31.56
CA GLU A 11 -16.55 -31.04 31.71
C GLU A 11 -15.92 -31.67 30.47
N ALA A 12 -16.69 -32.40 29.66
CA ALA A 12 -16.22 -32.95 28.38
C ALA A 12 -15.81 -31.85 27.40
N GLU A 13 -16.60 -30.78 27.31
CA GLU A 13 -16.32 -29.63 26.44
C GLU A 13 -15.06 -28.88 26.90
N TRP A 14 -14.90 -28.67 28.20
CA TRP A 14 -13.72 -28.03 28.76
C TRP A 14 -12.44 -28.84 28.52
N ARG A 15 -12.51 -30.17 28.69
CA ARG A 15 -11.39 -31.08 28.35
C ARG A 15 -11.06 -31.07 26.86
N ARG A 16 -12.06 -30.99 25.98
CA ARG A 16 -11.85 -30.87 24.55
C ARG A 16 -11.15 -29.56 24.19
N LEU A 17 -11.61 -28.44 24.76
CA LEU A 17 -10.97 -27.14 24.61
C LEU A 17 -9.51 -27.20 25.07
N GLU A 18 -9.21 -27.75 26.26
CA GLU A 18 -7.84 -27.94 26.74
C GLU A 18 -6.98 -28.77 25.77
N THR A 19 -7.55 -29.83 25.18
CA THR A 19 -6.87 -30.68 24.20
C THR A 19 -6.48 -29.87 22.95
N LEU A 20 -7.40 -29.08 22.41
CA LEU A 20 -7.14 -28.21 21.26
C LEU A 20 -6.13 -27.12 21.61
N LEU A 21 -6.13 -26.59 22.84
CA LEU A 21 -5.14 -25.59 23.29
C LEU A 21 -3.72 -26.14 23.35
N ARG A 22 -3.53 -27.44 23.66
CA ARG A 22 -2.21 -28.09 23.70
C ARG A 22 -1.59 -28.34 22.31
N ARG A 23 -2.39 -28.37 21.24
CA ARG A 23 -1.89 -28.65 19.88
C ARG A 23 -1.09 -27.49 19.28
N ARG A 24 0.06 -27.76 18.66
CA ARG A 24 0.92 -26.74 18.03
C ARG A 24 0.40 -26.25 16.67
N ARG A 25 -0.40 -27.06 15.99
CA ARG A 25 -1.10 -26.77 14.73
C ARG A 25 -2.52 -27.35 14.82
N LEU A 26 -3.48 -26.63 14.30
CA LEU A 26 -4.90 -27.03 14.22
C LEU A 26 -5.27 -27.14 12.75
N THR A 27 -6.12 -28.09 12.41
CA THR A 27 -6.79 -28.12 11.10
C THR A 27 -7.87 -27.03 11.04
N GLY A 28 -8.42 -26.75 9.85
CA GLY A 28 -9.54 -25.81 9.68
C GLY A 28 -10.72 -26.14 10.60
N PRO A 29 -11.29 -27.36 10.53
CA PRO A 29 -12.38 -27.78 11.41
C PRO A 29 -12.04 -27.71 12.90
N GLU A 30 -10.81 -28.03 13.29
CA GLU A 30 -10.37 -27.95 14.69
C GLU A 30 -10.24 -26.51 15.20
N ALA A 31 -9.96 -25.56 14.32
CA ALA A 31 -9.94 -24.15 14.67
C ALA A 31 -11.35 -23.59 14.87
N ASP A 32 -12.30 -24.00 14.03
CA ASP A 32 -13.71 -23.62 14.15
C ASP A 32 -14.31 -24.23 15.43
N GLU A 33 -13.99 -25.49 15.71
CA GLU A 33 -14.34 -26.19 16.95
C GLU A 33 -13.78 -25.44 18.18
N LEU A 34 -12.52 -24.98 18.11
CA LEU A 34 -11.89 -24.22 19.19
C LEU A 34 -12.61 -22.88 19.46
N VAL A 35 -13.05 -22.16 18.41
CA VAL A 35 -13.80 -20.90 18.57
C VAL A 35 -15.16 -21.15 19.21
N SER A 36 -15.88 -22.20 18.78
CA SER A 36 -17.17 -22.57 19.36
C SER A 36 -17.05 -22.93 20.85
N LEU A 37 -16.07 -23.78 21.20
CA LEU A 37 -15.82 -24.17 22.58
C LEU A 37 -15.35 -23.01 23.45
N TYR A 38 -14.58 -22.06 22.91
CA TYR A 38 -14.19 -20.83 23.60
C TYR A 38 -15.40 -19.95 23.96
N GLN A 39 -16.32 -19.75 23.02
CA GLN A 39 -17.55 -18.97 23.25
C GLN A 39 -18.40 -19.62 24.34
N ARG A 40 -18.64 -20.94 24.23
CA ARG A 40 -19.36 -21.72 25.25
C ARG A 40 -18.71 -21.63 26.63
N ALA A 41 -17.40 -21.83 26.71
CA ALA A 41 -16.67 -21.73 27.98
C ALA A 41 -16.73 -20.32 28.61
N THR A 42 -16.77 -19.27 27.78
CA THR A 42 -16.96 -17.88 28.24
C THR A 42 -18.38 -17.69 28.82
N THR A 43 -19.40 -18.21 28.14
CA THR A 43 -20.79 -18.22 28.65
C THR A 43 -20.89 -18.98 29.98
N HIS A 44 -20.26 -20.16 30.09
CA HIS A 44 -20.27 -20.95 31.33
C HIS A 44 -19.59 -20.21 32.49
N LEU A 45 -18.48 -19.52 32.23
CA LEU A 45 -17.81 -18.68 33.21
C LEU A 45 -18.73 -17.55 33.72
N SER A 46 -19.41 -16.84 32.80
CA SER A 46 -20.37 -15.80 33.18
C SER A 46 -21.52 -16.34 34.03
N LEU A 47 -22.09 -17.50 33.66
CA LEU A 47 -23.18 -18.13 34.41
C LEU A 47 -22.75 -18.54 35.83
N ILE A 48 -21.59 -19.20 35.96
CA ILE A 48 -21.06 -19.64 37.26
C ILE A 48 -20.71 -18.45 38.14
N SER A 49 -20.08 -17.41 37.57
CA SER A 49 -19.75 -16.19 38.31
C SER A 49 -20.97 -15.43 38.83
N SER A 50 -22.12 -15.52 38.16
CA SER A 50 -23.35 -14.84 38.58
C SER A 50 -24.26 -15.68 39.49
N ALA A 51 -24.29 -17.00 39.35
CA ALA A 51 -25.29 -17.85 40.02
C ALA A 51 -24.77 -18.64 41.23
N ALA A 52 -23.51 -19.07 41.24
CA ALA A 52 -22.93 -19.88 42.30
C ALA A 52 -21.39 -19.84 42.24
N PRO A 53 -20.75 -18.80 42.81
CA PRO A 53 -19.31 -18.61 42.69
C PRO A 53 -18.55 -19.62 43.57
N ASP A 54 -18.12 -20.74 43.00
CA ASP A 54 -17.01 -21.53 43.55
C ASP A 54 -15.68 -20.90 43.09
N PRO A 55 -14.82 -20.41 44.01
CA PRO A 55 -13.54 -19.80 43.68
C PRO A 55 -12.61 -20.72 42.88
N ARG A 56 -12.66 -22.03 43.12
CA ARG A 56 -11.76 -22.99 42.43
C ARG A 56 -12.19 -23.19 40.98
N LEU A 57 -13.46 -23.48 40.75
CA LEU A 57 -14.01 -23.66 39.40
C LEU A 57 -13.93 -22.38 38.57
N THR A 58 -14.28 -21.24 39.18
CA THR A 58 -14.17 -19.92 38.53
C THR A 58 -12.73 -19.63 38.12
N GLY A 59 -11.76 -19.88 39.00
CA GLY A 59 -10.34 -19.73 38.68
C GLY A 59 -9.86 -20.64 37.55
N ARG A 60 -10.35 -21.90 37.49
CA ARG A 60 -10.04 -22.84 36.40
C ARG A 60 -10.57 -22.33 35.06
N LEU A 61 -11.84 -21.94 35.00
CA LEU A 61 -12.48 -21.47 33.78
C LEU A 61 -11.91 -20.14 33.29
N THR A 62 -11.62 -19.20 34.19
CA THR A 62 -10.95 -17.94 33.84
C THR A 62 -9.61 -18.19 33.15
N ARG A 63 -8.78 -19.11 33.67
CA ARG A 63 -7.51 -19.49 33.03
C ARG A 63 -7.73 -20.16 31.67
N LEU A 64 -8.73 -21.02 31.57
CA LEU A 64 -9.06 -21.73 30.32
C LEU A 64 -9.49 -20.73 29.22
N VAL A 65 -10.39 -19.82 29.55
CA VAL A 65 -10.89 -18.74 28.66
C VAL A 65 -9.76 -17.80 28.27
N ALA A 66 -8.88 -17.40 29.20
CA ALA A 66 -7.74 -16.53 28.90
C ALA A 66 -6.76 -17.17 27.91
N ARG A 67 -6.45 -18.46 28.09
CA ARG A 67 -5.58 -19.23 27.17
C ARG A 67 -6.24 -19.48 25.81
N ALA A 68 -7.55 -19.70 25.79
CA ALA A 68 -8.31 -19.84 24.55
C ALA A 68 -8.36 -18.53 23.78
N ARG A 69 -8.64 -17.41 24.46
CA ARG A 69 -8.60 -16.07 23.89
C ARG A 69 -7.24 -15.81 23.23
N SER A 70 -6.13 -16.02 23.94
CA SER A 70 -4.80 -15.76 23.37
C SER A 70 -4.51 -16.61 22.13
N LYS A 71 -5.06 -17.83 22.01
CA LYS A 71 -4.89 -18.68 20.84
C LYS A 71 -5.84 -18.34 19.68
N VAL A 72 -7.06 -17.87 19.97
CA VAL A 72 -8.04 -17.40 18.97
C VAL A 72 -7.60 -16.05 18.40
N THR A 73 -7.13 -15.14 19.25
CA THR A 73 -6.71 -13.78 18.86
C THR A 73 -5.23 -13.69 18.52
N ALA A 74 -4.44 -14.78 18.67
CA ALA A 74 -3.07 -14.80 18.17
C ALA A 74 -3.12 -14.55 16.65
N PRO A 75 -2.37 -13.57 16.12
CA PRO A 75 -2.27 -13.40 14.68
C PRO A 75 -1.73 -14.71 14.08
N ARG A 76 -2.59 -15.44 13.37
CA ARG A 76 -2.28 -16.74 12.75
C ARG A 76 -1.01 -16.58 11.91
N ARG A 77 -0.24 -17.67 11.77
CA ARG A 77 1.05 -17.83 11.05
C ARG A 77 0.97 -17.55 9.53
N ALA A 78 0.40 -16.42 9.17
CA ALA A 78 0.02 -15.94 7.85
C ALA A 78 0.93 -14.77 7.42
N ARG A 79 2.24 -14.85 7.71
CA ARG A 79 3.16 -13.71 7.44
C ARG A 79 4.11 -13.95 6.27
N ALA A 80 4.69 -15.14 6.13
CA ALA A 80 5.66 -15.41 5.07
C ALA A 80 5.01 -16.02 3.81
N ARG A 81 4.06 -16.95 3.96
CA ARG A 81 3.35 -17.57 2.82
C ARG A 81 2.36 -16.59 2.18
N ASP A 82 1.75 -15.73 2.98
CA ASP A 82 0.87 -14.64 2.51
C ASP A 82 1.63 -13.57 1.74
N LEU A 83 2.82 -13.15 2.19
CA LEU A 83 3.58 -12.12 1.47
C LEU A 83 4.01 -12.60 0.08
N THR A 84 4.48 -13.85 -0.04
CA THR A 84 4.83 -14.43 -1.35
C THR A 84 3.60 -14.58 -2.25
N GLY A 85 2.46 -15.00 -1.70
CA GLY A 85 1.21 -15.09 -2.46
C GLY A 85 0.75 -13.73 -2.95
N PHE A 86 0.75 -12.75 -2.04
CA PHE A 86 0.40 -11.37 -2.29
C PHE A 86 1.26 -10.73 -3.38
N LEU A 87 2.60 -10.84 -3.27
CA LEU A 87 3.51 -10.30 -4.28
C LEU A 87 3.50 -11.09 -5.59
N ALA A 88 3.21 -12.39 -5.58
CA ALA A 88 3.19 -13.14 -6.84
C ALA A 88 1.85 -13.05 -7.58
N HIS A 89 0.74 -12.75 -6.89
CA HIS A 89 -0.61 -12.89 -7.46
C HIS A 89 -1.51 -11.68 -7.19
N ASP A 90 -1.66 -11.24 -5.94
CA ASP A 90 -2.69 -10.25 -5.56
C ASP A 90 -2.30 -8.81 -5.92
N PHE A 91 -1.09 -8.40 -5.54
CA PHE A 91 -0.56 -7.08 -5.89
C PHE A 91 -0.46 -6.87 -7.41
N PRO A 92 0.14 -7.79 -8.21
CA PRO A 92 0.22 -7.57 -9.65
C PRO A 92 -1.16 -7.65 -10.32
N ALA A 93 -2.09 -8.47 -9.83
CA ALA A 93 -3.47 -8.46 -10.32
C ALA A 93 -4.17 -7.13 -10.05
N ALA A 94 -3.99 -6.55 -8.86
CA ALA A 94 -4.53 -5.24 -8.51
C ALA A 94 -3.99 -4.15 -9.46
N LEU A 95 -2.66 -4.11 -9.67
CA LEU A 95 -2.00 -3.19 -10.60
C LEU A 95 -2.57 -3.29 -12.01
N TYR A 96 -2.72 -4.52 -12.51
CA TYR A 96 -3.24 -4.76 -13.85
C TYR A 96 -4.71 -4.35 -13.97
N ARG A 97 -5.55 -4.65 -12.96
CA ARG A 97 -6.98 -4.26 -12.97
C ARG A 97 -7.16 -2.74 -12.95
N THR A 98 -6.32 -2.02 -12.22
CA THR A 98 -6.41 -0.55 -12.12
C THR A 98 -5.68 0.19 -13.24
N ARG A 99 -5.06 -0.50 -14.21
CA ARG A 99 -4.28 0.12 -15.30
C ARG A 99 -5.02 1.14 -16.15
N THR A 100 -6.32 0.93 -16.35
CA THR A 100 -7.15 1.89 -17.10
C THR A 100 -7.38 3.19 -16.36
N TRP A 101 -7.06 3.23 -15.06
CA TRP A 101 -7.10 4.44 -14.25
C TRP A 101 -5.72 5.06 -14.15
N TRP A 102 -4.71 4.30 -13.72
CA TRP A 102 -3.39 4.90 -13.46
C TRP A 102 -2.58 5.20 -14.72
N ALA A 103 -2.73 4.46 -15.83
CA ALA A 103 -1.97 4.75 -17.04
C ALA A 103 -2.40 6.07 -17.71
N PRO A 104 -3.72 6.36 -17.88
CA PRO A 104 -4.15 7.68 -18.32
C PRO A 104 -3.78 8.80 -17.34
N THR A 105 -3.86 8.54 -16.02
CA THR A 105 -3.39 9.49 -15.01
C THR A 105 -1.91 9.81 -15.19
N ALA A 106 -1.05 8.81 -15.39
CA ALA A 106 0.37 9.01 -15.65
C ALA A 106 0.61 9.87 -16.89
N VAL A 107 -0.04 9.54 -18.01
CA VAL A 107 0.09 10.31 -19.26
C VAL A 107 -0.37 11.76 -19.07
N ALA A 108 -1.54 11.97 -18.48
CA ALA A 108 -2.07 13.32 -18.23
C ALA A 108 -1.16 14.12 -17.30
N SER A 109 -0.68 13.52 -16.21
CA SER A 109 0.24 14.14 -15.27
C SER A 109 1.57 14.54 -15.94
N LEU A 110 2.17 13.64 -16.73
CA LEU A 110 3.40 13.93 -17.46
C LEU A 110 3.20 15.04 -18.50
N LEU A 111 2.06 15.08 -19.19
CA LEU A 111 1.73 16.18 -20.11
C LEU A 111 1.62 17.52 -19.38
N VAL A 112 0.99 17.55 -18.20
CA VAL A 112 0.91 18.76 -17.37
C VAL A 112 2.30 19.22 -16.92
N ALA A 113 3.14 18.31 -16.42
CA ALA A 113 4.50 18.65 -16.02
C ALA A 113 5.34 19.17 -17.20
N ALA A 114 5.20 18.55 -18.38
CA ALA A 114 5.88 18.98 -19.60
C ALA A 114 5.41 20.36 -20.07
N LEU A 115 4.09 20.63 -20.02
CA LEU A 115 3.53 21.92 -20.38
C LEU A 115 4.02 23.04 -19.44
N ILE A 116 4.03 22.77 -18.13
CA ILE A 116 4.55 23.71 -17.12
C ILE A 116 6.05 23.94 -17.34
N GLY A 117 6.83 22.87 -17.54
CA GLY A 117 8.27 22.98 -17.79
C GLY A 117 8.59 23.75 -19.06
N TRP A 118 7.86 23.51 -20.14
CA TRP A 118 7.97 24.31 -21.37
C TRP A 118 7.63 25.78 -21.12
N TRP A 119 6.50 26.05 -20.47
CA TRP A 119 6.05 27.40 -20.18
C TRP A 119 7.08 28.19 -19.36
N VAL A 120 7.59 27.60 -18.28
CA VAL A 120 8.65 28.18 -17.44
C VAL A 120 9.97 28.36 -18.20
N ALA A 121 10.35 27.40 -19.06
CA ALA A 121 11.60 27.47 -19.81
C ALA A 121 11.62 28.61 -20.84
N THR A 122 10.49 28.84 -21.53
CA THR A 122 10.44 29.76 -22.68
C THR A 122 9.98 31.18 -22.33
N HIS A 123 9.41 31.40 -21.13
CA HIS A 123 8.84 32.70 -20.75
C HIS A 123 9.59 33.31 -19.54
N PRO A 124 10.47 34.31 -19.75
CA PRO A 124 11.18 35.02 -18.68
C PRO A 124 10.27 35.62 -17.59
N GLU A 125 9.11 36.13 -17.97
CA GLU A 125 8.12 36.74 -17.09
C GLU A 125 7.56 35.71 -16.08
N VAL A 126 7.34 34.46 -16.50
CA VAL A 126 6.90 33.38 -15.62
C VAL A 126 7.98 33.08 -14.59
N ARG A 127 9.25 33.02 -15.01
CA ARG A 127 10.38 32.82 -14.10
C ARG A 127 10.50 33.95 -13.08
N SER A 128 10.31 35.19 -13.50
CA SER A 128 10.34 36.35 -12.62
C SER A 128 9.21 36.38 -11.58
N ALA A 129 8.08 35.72 -11.87
CA ALA A 129 6.98 35.55 -10.92
C ALA A 129 7.24 34.41 -9.91
N ILE A 130 8.14 33.47 -10.22
CA ILE A 130 8.50 32.36 -9.34
C ILE A 130 9.48 32.83 -8.27
N ALA A 131 10.57 33.50 -8.65
CA ALA A 131 11.63 33.92 -7.74
C ALA A 131 12.47 35.07 -8.31
N ALA A 132 13.23 35.74 -7.44
CA ALA A 132 14.11 36.81 -7.88
C ALA A 132 15.27 36.28 -8.75
N PRO A 133 15.83 37.07 -9.68
CA PRO A 133 16.91 36.60 -10.56
C PRO A 133 18.15 36.04 -9.83
N ALA A 134 18.44 36.54 -8.62
CA ALA A 134 19.53 36.03 -7.80
C ALA A 134 19.23 34.63 -7.25
N GLU A 135 18.01 34.39 -6.78
CA GLU A 135 17.55 33.08 -6.28
C GLU A 135 17.47 32.07 -7.42
N LEU A 136 16.98 32.46 -8.60
CA LEU A 136 16.95 31.58 -9.77
C LEU A 136 18.35 31.13 -10.20
N ARG A 137 19.34 32.03 -10.11
CA ARG A 137 20.75 31.67 -10.35
C ARG A 137 21.27 30.71 -9.28
N GLU A 138 20.93 30.93 -8.02
CA GLU A 138 21.34 30.04 -6.93
C GLU A 138 20.73 28.64 -7.07
N LEU A 139 19.48 28.56 -7.48
CA LEU A 139 18.79 27.30 -7.78
C LEU A 139 19.46 26.52 -8.92
N THR A 140 19.87 27.21 -9.98
CA THR A 140 20.26 26.58 -11.26
C THR A 140 21.77 26.52 -11.53
N ARG A 141 22.61 27.26 -10.79
CA ARG A 141 24.07 27.24 -11.00
C ARG A 141 24.68 25.86 -10.68
N PRO A 142 25.86 25.52 -11.24
CA PRO A 142 26.61 24.33 -10.80
C PRO A 142 26.83 24.32 -9.29
N GLY A 143 26.51 23.21 -8.63
CA GLY A 143 26.51 23.07 -7.17
C GLY A 143 25.47 23.93 -6.44
N GLY A 144 24.51 24.51 -7.17
CA GLY A 144 23.36 25.23 -6.63
C GLY A 144 22.30 24.28 -6.07
N ASP A 145 21.21 24.82 -5.55
CA ASP A 145 20.26 24.07 -4.72
C ASP A 145 19.66 22.85 -5.43
N TYR A 146 19.34 22.91 -6.72
CA TYR A 146 18.80 21.74 -7.42
C TYR A 146 19.82 20.59 -7.51
N GLU A 147 21.10 20.89 -7.70
CA GLU A 147 22.13 19.85 -7.75
C GLU A 147 22.52 19.39 -6.35
N ALA A 148 22.67 20.33 -5.41
CA ALA A 148 22.98 20.06 -4.01
C ALA A 148 21.90 19.20 -3.35
N TYR A 149 20.62 19.48 -3.63
CA TYR A 149 19.50 18.68 -3.13
C TYR A 149 19.71 17.18 -3.39
N TYR A 150 20.09 16.81 -4.61
CA TYR A 150 20.32 15.42 -5.00
C TYR A 150 21.75 14.89 -4.75
N ALA A 151 22.71 15.75 -4.37
CA ALA A 151 24.13 15.37 -4.29
C ALA A 151 24.79 15.51 -2.89
N SER A 152 24.28 16.35 -1.97
CA SER A 152 25.05 16.83 -0.80
C SER A 152 24.73 16.18 0.55
N HIS A 153 23.76 15.26 0.63
CA HIS A 153 23.36 14.64 1.90
C HIS A 153 23.95 13.23 2.08
N PRO A 154 24.17 12.75 3.33
CA PRO A 154 24.45 11.34 3.59
C PRO A 154 23.35 10.51 2.92
N ALA A 155 23.73 9.68 1.94
CA ALA A 155 22.80 9.03 1.00
C ALA A 155 21.63 8.30 1.68
N THR A 156 21.83 7.83 2.91
CA THR A 156 20.81 7.12 3.71
C THR A 156 19.73 8.01 4.33
N SER A 157 20.06 9.22 4.80
CA SER A 157 19.05 10.11 5.43
C SER A 157 18.19 10.82 4.39
N PHE A 158 18.77 11.14 3.23
CA PHE A 158 18.07 11.79 2.13
C PHE A 158 17.10 10.84 1.42
N ALA A 159 17.56 9.63 1.07
CA ALA A 159 16.69 8.61 0.47
C ALA A 159 15.51 8.24 1.38
N ALA A 160 15.71 8.23 2.71
CA ALA A 160 14.62 8.02 3.67
C ALA A 160 13.58 9.16 3.65
N GLN A 161 14.01 10.40 3.44
CA GLN A 161 13.12 11.57 3.38
C GLN A 161 12.31 11.59 2.08
N VAL A 162 12.94 11.37 0.94
CA VAL A 162 12.27 11.29 -0.37
C VAL A 162 11.31 10.09 -0.41
N TRP A 163 11.76 8.93 0.09
CA TRP A 163 10.89 7.77 0.28
C TRP A 163 9.68 8.08 1.15
N THR A 164 9.87 8.74 2.30
CA THR A 164 8.76 9.07 3.22
C THR A 164 7.77 10.04 2.58
N ASN A 165 8.26 11.08 1.89
CA ASN A 165 7.41 12.06 1.22
C ASN A 165 6.56 11.41 0.11
N ASN A 166 7.17 10.57 -0.71
CA ASN A 166 6.45 9.88 -1.79
C ASN A 166 5.52 8.78 -1.28
N ALA A 167 5.89 8.08 -0.21
CA ALA A 167 5.02 7.13 0.48
C ALA A 167 3.81 7.85 1.10
N GLN A 168 4.02 9.03 1.69
CA GLN A 168 2.93 9.87 2.21
C GLN A 168 2.02 10.35 1.08
N ALA A 169 2.57 10.85 -0.04
CA ALA A 169 1.78 11.27 -1.19
C ALA A 169 0.94 10.12 -1.77
N ALA A 170 1.54 8.94 -1.93
CA ALA A 170 0.85 7.72 -2.37
C ALA A 170 -0.26 7.31 -1.39
N ALA A 171 0.03 7.32 -0.08
CA ALA A 171 -0.96 7.00 0.96
C ALA A 171 -2.12 8.00 0.97
N LEU A 172 -1.83 9.30 0.87
CA LEU A 172 -2.84 10.36 0.76
C LEU A 172 -3.72 10.15 -0.46
N CYS A 173 -3.15 9.82 -1.63
CA CYS A 173 -3.92 9.53 -2.83
C CYS A 173 -4.89 8.34 -2.64
N LEU A 174 -4.41 7.26 -2.01
CA LEU A 174 -5.20 6.05 -1.80
C LEU A 174 -6.31 6.25 -0.77
N VAL A 175 -6.03 6.95 0.34
CA VAL A 175 -7.00 7.19 1.42
C VAL A 175 -7.99 8.28 1.03
N LEU A 176 -7.50 9.39 0.49
CA LEU A 176 -8.33 10.56 0.20
C LEU A 176 -9.09 10.44 -1.12
N GLY A 177 -8.81 9.42 -1.93
CA GLY A 177 -9.58 9.10 -3.14
C GLY A 177 -11.08 8.99 -2.89
N ALA A 178 -11.48 8.43 -1.73
CA ALA A 178 -12.87 8.30 -1.32
C ALA A 178 -13.63 9.64 -1.20
N PHE A 179 -12.94 10.78 -1.12
CA PHE A 179 -13.53 12.12 -1.07
C PHE A 179 -13.69 12.71 -2.47
N LEU A 180 -14.41 12.00 -3.35
CA LEU A 180 -14.78 12.44 -4.71
C LEU A 180 -13.57 12.83 -5.59
N CYS A 181 -12.44 12.14 -5.46
CA CYS A 181 -11.23 12.36 -6.28
C CYS A 181 -10.52 13.71 -6.10
N LEU A 182 -11.16 14.75 -5.53
CA LEU A 182 -10.62 16.11 -5.45
C LEU A 182 -9.25 16.19 -4.77
N PRO A 183 -9.01 15.54 -3.61
CA PRO A 183 -7.70 15.61 -2.98
C PRO A 183 -6.61 14.94 -3.82
N VAL A 184 -6.94 13.87 -4.55
CA VAL A 184 -6.00 13.16 -5.42
C VAL A 184 -5.54 14.05 -6.57
N VAL A 185 -6.48 14.76 -7.21
CA VAL A 185 -6.17 15.71 -8.27
C VAL A 185 -5.28 16.84 -7.75
N ALA A 186 -5.57 17.38 -6.56
CA ALA A 186 -4.76 18.44 -5.95
C ALA A 186 -3.31 17.96 -5.68
N VAL A 187 -3.14 16.76 -5.11
CA VAL A 187 -1.81 16.17 -4.85
C VAL A 187 -1.04 15.97 -6.16
N LEU A 188 -1.69 15.44 -7.20
CA LEU A 188 -1.05 15.27 -8.51
C LEU A 188 -0.64 16.60 -9.13
N LEU A 189 -1.51 17.61 -9.10
CA LEU A 189 -1.20 18.94 -9.65
C LEU A 189 0.00 19.56 -8.94
N LEU A 190 0.05 19.51 -7.61
CA LEU A 190 1.19 20.02 -6.84
C LEU A 190 2.48 19.30 -7.20
N ASN A 191 2.45 17.96 -7.35
CA ASN A 191 3.61 17.19 -7.78
C ASN A 191 4.08 17.60 -9.20
N MET A 192 3.13 17.74 -10.14
CA MET A 192 3.48 18.08 -11.53
C MET A 192 3.95 19.52 -11.68
N VAL A 193 3.44 20.45 -10.87
CA VAL A 193 3.96 21.83 -10.79
C VAL A 193 5.39 21.82 -10.29
N ASN A 194 5.69 21.12 -9.19
CA ASN A 194 7.05 21.07 -8.63
C ASN A 194 8.06 20.51 -9.64
N ILE A 195 7.71 19.41 -10.30
CA ILE A 195 8.57 18.79 -11.33
C ILE A 195 8.69 19.69 -12.55
N GLY A 196 7.57 20.22 -13.05
CA GLY A 196 7.55 21.10 -14.22
C GLY A 196 8.38 22.36 -14.01
N VAL A 197 8.25 23.03 -12.86
CA VAL A 197 9.06 24.20 -12.51
C VAL A 197 10.55 23.85 -12.50
N GLY A 198 10.95 22.74 -11.86
CA GLY A 198 12.35 22.30 -11.83
C GLY A 198 12.91 22.02 -13.23
N ILE A 199 12.15 21.29 -14.06
CA ILE A 199 12.49 21.05 -15.48
C ILE A 199 12.67 22.38 -16.22
N GLY A 200 11.71 23.29 -16.08
CA GLY A 200 11.71 24.56 -16.82
C GLY A 200 12.86 25.47 -16.41
N LEU A 201 13.14 25.61 -15.12
CA LEU A 201 14.23 26.42 -14.62
C LEU A 201 15.59 25.88 -15.08
N MET A 202 15.83 24.58 -14.92
CA MET A 202 17.09 23.93 -15.32
C MET A 202 17.28 23.91 -16.83
N ALA A 203 16.20 23.71 -17.61
CA ALA A 203 16.25 23.84 -19.07
C ALA A 203 16.61 25.26 -19.50
N SER A 204 16.04 26.27 -18.84
CA SER A 204 16.32 27.67 -19.16
C SER A 204 17.75 28.11 -18.84
N ALA A 205 18.44 27.37 -17.96
CA ALA A 205 19.85 27.53 -17.63
C ALA A 205 20.79 26.64 -18.47
N GLY A 206 20.25 25.87 -19.43
CA GLY A 206 21.04 24.95 -20.26
C GLY A 206 21.52 23.69 -19.53
N ARG A 207 20.89 23.33 -18.41
CA ARG A 207 21.31 22.23 -17.51
C ARG A 207 20.24 21.15 -17.31
N LEU A 208 19.35 21.01 -18.29
CA LEU A 208 18.29 20.00 -18.24
C LEU A 208 18.84 18.58 -18.13
N ASP A 209 19.94 18.30 -18.82
CA ASP A 209 20.66 17.03 -18.80
C ASP A 209 21.13 16.64 -17.39
N THR A 210 21.66 17.60 -16.63
CA THR A 210 22.09 17.40 -15.25
C THR A 210 20.88 17.08 -14.37
N PHE A 211 19.81 17.88 -14.49
CA PHE A 211 18.60 17.68 -13.70
C PHE A 211 17.93 16.33 -13.98
N LEU A 212 17.76 15.97 -15.26
CA LEU A 212 17.21 14.67 -15.65
C LEU A 212 18.14 13.52 -15.24
N GLY A 213 19.46 13.71 -15.31
CA GLY A 213 20.44 12.72 -14.87
C GLY A 213 20.38 12.42 -13.36
N LEU A 214 19.93 13.38 -12.56
CA LEU A 214 19.68 13.21 -11.13
C LEU A 214 18.29 12.65 -10.87
N LEU A 215 17.26 13.16 -11.55
CA LEU A 215 15.84 12.81 -11.36
C LEU A 215 15.47 11.42 -11.90
N VAL A 216 15.79 11.14 -13.17
CA VAL A 216 15.28 9.97 -13.93
C VAL A 216 15.67 8.61 -13.33
N PRO A 217 16.91 8.38 -12.82
CA PRO A 217 17.32 7.06 -12.34
C PRO A 217 16.38 6.44 -11.30
N HIS A 218 15.88 7.22 -10.34
CA HIS A 218 14.94 6.76 -9.32
C HIS A 218 13.52 7.27 -9.61
N GLY A 219 13.41 8.51 -10.11
CA GLY A 219 12.15 9.20 -10.34
C GLY A 219 11.20 8.50 -11.30
N LEU A 220 11.67 7.65 -12.22
CA LEU A 220 10.78 6.86 -13.08
C LEU A 220 9.86 5.95 -12.27
N LEU A 221 10.47 5.08 -11.45
CA LEU A 221 9.73 4.09 -10.66
C LEU A 221 8.89 4.77 -9.57
N GLU A 222 9.44 5.85 -8.99
CA GLU A 222 8.76 6.68 -7.99
C GLU A 222 7.50 7.34 -8.55
N LEU A 223 7.61 8.03 -9.69
CA LEU A 223 6.48 8.70 -10.32
C LEU A 223 5.43 7.69 -10.76
N THR A 224 5.85 6.55 -11.32
CA THR A 224 4.94 5.45 -11.63
C THR A 224 4.20 4.97 -10.38
N ALA A 225 4.87 4.80 -9.24
CA ALA A 225 4.22 4.43 -7.98
C ALA A 225 3.19 5.49 -7.52
N VAL A 226 3.51 6.79 -7.62
CA VAL A 226 2.58 7.89 -7.32
C VAL A 226 1.38 7.87 -8.27
N PHE A 227 1.58 7.66 -9.57
CA PHE A 227 0.50 7.58 -10.54
C PHE A 227 -0.39 6.36 -10.33
N VAL A 228 0.18 5.21 -9.96
CA VAL A 228 -0.58 4.01 -9.57
C VAL A 228 -1.43 4.29 -8.33
N ALA A 229 -0.85 4.92 -7.31
CA ALA A 229 -1.57 5.31 -6.10
C ALA A 229 -2.73 6.26 -6.43
N ALA A 230 -2.45 7.29 -7.23
CA ALA A 230 -3.43 8.28 -7.65
C ALA A 230 -4.55 7.67 -8.50
N GLY A 231 -4.23 6.89 -9.54
CA GLY A 231 -5.24 6.22 -10.35
C GLY A 231 -6.10 5.24 -9.54
N THR A 232 -5.50 4.54 -8.58
CA THR A 232 -6.25 3.67 -7.65
C THR A 232 -7.16 4.49 -6.73
N GLY A 233 -6.69 5.63 -6.21
CA GLY A 233 -7.48 6.58 -5.45
C GLY A 233 -8.64 7.19 -6.25
N LEU A 234 -8.40 7.58 -7.51
CA LEU A 234 -9.44 8.08 -8.42
C LEU A 234 -10.51 7.02 -8.68
N ARG A 235 -10.11 5.75 -8.86
CA ARG A 235 -11.05 4.64 -9.00
C ARG A 235 -11.89 4.44 -7.74
N LEU A 236 -11.27 4.54 -6.55
CA LEU A 236 -11.98 4.46 -5.28
C LEU A 236 -13.00 5.60 -5.13
N GLY A 237 -12.62 6.83 -5.50
CA GLY A 237 -13.53 7.98 -5.51
C GLY A 237 -14.67 7.84 -6.50
N TRP A 238 -14.38 7.35 -7.70
CA TRP A 238 -15.41 7.07 -8.71
C TRP A 238 -16.42 6.02 -8.23
N THR A 239 -15.99 5.05 -7.43
CA THR A 239 -16.86 4.01 -6.86
C THR A 239 -17.93 4.59 -5.92
N VAL A 240 -17.70 5.78 -5.34
CA VAL A 240 -18.72 6.52 -4.57
C VAL A 240 -19.86 6.99 -5.49
N ILE A 241 -19.49 7.46 -6.69
CA ILE A 241 -20.39 8.02 -7.70
C ILE A 241 -21.13 6.87 -8.41
N ASP A 242 -20.36 5.96 -9.01
CA ASP A 242 -20.83 4.81 -9.77
C ASP A 242 -20.18 3.51 -9.27
N PRO A 243 -20.86 2.74 -8.39
CA PRO A 243 -20.39 1.45 -7.92
C PRO A 243 -20.61 0.30 -8.93
N GLY A 244 -21.23 0.59 -10.09
CA GLY A 244 -21.77 -0.39 -11.01
C GLY A 244 -22.96 -1.16 -10.41
N PRO A 245 -23.10 -2.48 -10.66
CA PRO A 245 -24.25 -3.27 -10.21
C PRO A 245 -24.22 -3.63 -8.70
N ARG A 246 -23.17 -3.23 -7.98
CA ARG A 246 -22.99 -3.55 -6.56
C ARG A 246 -23.60 -2.46 -5.68
N ARG A 247 -24.00 -2.82 -4.45
CA ARG A 247 -24.35 -1.81 -3.43
C ARG A 247 -23.10 -0.97 -3.14
N ARG A 248 -23.27 0.35 -3.02
CA ARG A 248 -22.17 1.31 -2.77
C ARG A 248 -21.26 0.88 -1.62
N ARG A 249 -21.83 0.45 -0.49
CA ARG A 249 -21.08 0.02 0.70
C ARG A 249 -20.18 -1.18 0.40
N ASP A 250 -20.69 -2.19 -0.30
CA ASP A 250 -19.96 -3.40 -0.62
C ASP A 250 -18.85 -3.11 -1.65
N ALA A 251 -19.16 -2.27 -2.65
CA ALA A 251 -18.19 -1.83 -3.65
C ALA A 251 -17.04 -1.05 -3.01
N LEU A 252 -17.35 -0.08 -2.14
CA LEU A 252 -16.34 0.71 -1.43
C LEU A 252 -15.51 -0.14 -0.47
N ALA A 253 -16.12 -1.08 0.26
CA ALA A 253 -15.39 -1.99 1.13
C ALA A 253 -14.40 -2.86 0.33
N GLN A 254 -14.82 -3.37 -0.82
CA GLN A 254 -13.96 -4.18 -1.69
C GLN A 254 -12.81 -3.36 -2.30
N GLU A 255 -13.11 -2.19 -2.88
CA GLU A 255 -12.08 -1.33 -3.46
C GLU A 255 -11.15 -0.75 -2.38
N GLY A 256 -11.65 -0.46 -1.18
CA GLY A 256 -10.85 -0.03 -0.04
C GLY A 256 -9.85 -1.09 0.42
N ARG A 257 -10.25 -2.38 0.51
CA ARG A 257 -9.32 -3.48 0.83
C ARG A 257 -8.26 -3.66 -0.25
N ALA A 258 -8.64 -3.57 -1.52
CA ALA A 258 -7.68 -3.60 -2.62
C ALA A 258 -6.72 -2.40 -2.57
N ALA A 259 -7.19 -1.21 -2.19
CA ALA A 259 -6.36 -0.02 -2.01
C ALA A 259 -5.36 -0.17 -0.84
N LEU A 260 -5.74 -0.84 0.25
CA LEU A 260 -4.82 -1.18 1.34
C LEU A 260 -3.71 -2.13 0.86
N GLY A 261 -4.06 -3.17 0.09
CA GLY A 261 -3.07 -4.02 -0.57
C GLY A 261 -2.15 -3.21 -1.49
N MET A 262 -2.72 -2.32 -2.30
CA MET A 262 -1.96 -1.43 -3.18
C MET A 262 -0.97 -0.57 -2.39
N ALA A 263 -1.36 0.00 -1.24
CA ALA A 263 -0.47 0.78 -0.40
C ALA A 263 0.75 -0.02 0.09
N LEU A 264 0.52 -1.26 0.55
CA LEU A 264 1.59 -2.15 1.00
C LEU A 264 2.56 -2.51 -0.14
N GLY A 265 2.03 -2.83 -1.31
CA GLY A 265 2.85 -3.16 -2.48
C GLY A 265 3.63 -1.96 -3.00
N LEU A 266 2.99 -0.78 -3.07
CA LEU A 266 3.65 0.46 -3.50
C LEU A 266 4.72 0.93 -2.52
N ALA A 267 4.56 0.71 -1.21
CA ALA A 267 5.61 0.99 -0.24
C ALA A 267 6.91 0.21 -0.54
N LEU A 268 6.78 -1.04 -1.00
CA LEU A 268 7.94 -1.85 -1.44
C LEU A 268 8.52 -1.36 -2.76
N VAL A 269 7.68 -0.94 -3.71
CA VAL A 269 8.15 -0.35 -4.99
C VAL A 269 8.91 0.95 -4.72
N LEU A 270 8.39 1.83 -3.87
CA LEU A 270 9.06 3.05 -3.43
C LEU A 270 10.35 2.75 -2.68
N LEU A 271 10.40 1.67 -1.88
CA LEU A 271 11.64 1.25 -1.23
C LEU A 271 12.71 0.89 -2.27
N VAL A 272 12.36 0.19 -3.35
CA VAL A 272 13.28 -0.09 -4.45
C VAL A 272 13.75 1.21 -5.11
N SER A 273 12.85 2.17 -5.33
CA SER A 273 13.22 3.51 -5.82
C SER A 273 14.22 4.21 -4.90
N GLY A 274 13.95 4.25 -3.59
CA GLY A 274 14.85 4.86 -2.61
C GLY A 274 16.21 4.18 -2.50
N VAL A 275 16.29 2.86 -2.77
CA VAL A 275 17.58 2.15 -2.90
C VAL A 275 18.32 2.62 -4.16
N ILE A 276 17.64 2.75 -5.30
CA ILE A 276 18.25 3.30 -6.52
C ILE A 276 18.75 4.72 -6.26
N GLU A 277 17.96 5.54 -5.57
CA GLU A 277 18.36 6.88 -5.19
C GLU A 277 19.61 6.89 -4.30
N ALA A 278 19.63 6.10 -3.22
CA ALA A 278 20.74 6.08 -2.27
C ALA A 278 22.06 5.58 -2.87
N PHE A 279 22.00 4.63 -3.82
CA PHE A 279 23.19 3.95 -4.31
C PHE A 279 23.57 4.29 -5.75
N VAL A 280 22.61 4.61 -6.61
CA VAL A 280 22.84 4.87 -8.05
C VAL A 280 22.95 6.36 -8.30
N THR A 281 22.07 7.20 -7.75
CA THR A 281 22.10 8.65 -7.98
C THR A 281 23.44 9.30 -7.59
N PRO A 282 24.00 9.08 -6.38
CA PRO A 282 25.28 9.67 -5.97
C PRO A 282 26.51 8.87 -6.44
N SER A 283 26.32 7.79 -7.21
CA SER A 283 27.45 6.99 -7.69
C SER A 283 28.29 7.74 -8.73
N GLY A 284 29.58 7.40 -8.84
CA GLY A 284 30.46 7.89 -9.90
C GLY A 284 30.16 7.32 -11.30
N LEU A 285 29.00 6.68 -11.50
CA LEU A 285 28.59 6.12 -12.78
C LEU A 285 28.26 7.24 -13.78
N PRO A 286 28.57 7.03 -15.08
CA PRO A 286 28.14 7.97 -16.11
C PRO A 286 26.61 8.04 -16.16
N THR A 287 26.08 9.21 -16.51
CA THR A 287 24.63 9.50 -16.48
C THR A 287 23.79 8.48 -17.26
N TRP A 288 24.26 8.05 -18.44
CA TRP A 288 23.55 7.03 -19.23
C TRP A 288 23.40 5.70 -18.48
N ALA A 289 24.39 5.30 -17.68
CA ALA A 289 24.34 4.06 -16.92
C ALA A 289 23.34 4.16 -15.77
N ARG A 290 23.33 5.30 -15.04
CA ARG A 290 22.33 5.58 -14.00
C ARG A 290 20.90 5.55 -14.56
N ILE A 291 20.68 6.22 -15.70
CA ILE A 291 19.39 6.21 -16.40
C ILE A 291 19.00 4.79 -16.83
N THR A 292 19.95 4.01 -17.35
CA THR A 292 19.69 2.63 -17.79
C THR A 292 19.25 1.74 -16.62
N ILE A 293 19.86 1.89 -15.43
CA ILE A 293 19.46 1.16 -14.23
C ILE A 293 18.02 1.51 -13.83
N GLY A 294 17.69 2.81 -13.82
CA GLY A 294 16.33 3.28 -13.54
C GLY A 294 15.30 2.77 -14.54
N ALA A 295 15.61 2.88 -15.83
CA ALA A 295 14.76 2.39 -16.90
C ALA A 295 14.58 0.87 -16.85
N ALA A 296 15.62 0.11 -16.47
CA ALA A 296 15.52 -1.33 -16.26
C ALA A 296 14.61 -1.68 -15.08
N ALA A 297 14.71 -0.96 -13.96
CA ALA A 297 13.83 -1.14 -12.80
C ALA A 297 12.36 -0.87 -13.16
N GLU A 298 12.09 0.22 -13.89
CA GLU A 298 10.76 0.54 -14.41
C GLU A 298 10.26 -0.53 -15.39
N ALA A 299 11.10 -0.98 -16.32
CA ALA A 299 10.73 -2.04 -17.26
C ALA A 299 10.38 -3.35 -16.54
N VAL A 300 11.14 -3.73 -15.50
CA VAL A 300 10.83 -4.89 -14.65
C VAL A 300 9.48 -4.70 -13.96
N PHE A 301 9.20 -3.51 -13.42
CA PHE A 301 7.91 -3.21 -12.79
C PHE A 301 6.75 -3.32 -13.79
N LEU A 302 6.89 -2.75 -14.99
CA LEU A 302 5.86 -2.85 -16.04
C LEU A 302 5.66 -4.28 -16.53
N VAL A 303 6.73 -5.05 -16.74
CA VAL A 303 6.63 -6.47 -17.09
C VAL A 303 5.91 -7.23 -15.98
N TYR A 304 6.23 -6.94 -14.71
CA TYR A 304 5.54 -7.51 -13.57
C TYR A 304 4.02 -7.18 -13.57
N VAL A 305 3.65 -5.94 -13.85
CA VAL A 305 2.23 -5.54 -13.96
C VAL A 305 1.52 -6.25 -15.11
N TYR A 306 2.06 -6.19 -16.33
CA TYR A 306 1.35 -6.68 -17.52
C TYR A 306 1.44 -8.19 -17.71
N ALA A 307 2.59 -8.81 -17.42
CA ALA A 307 2.78 -10.24 -17.62
C ALA A 307 2.35 -11.08 -16.41
N VAL A 308 2.78 -10.71 -15.19
CA VAL A 308 2.37 -11.45 -13.98
C VAL A 308 0.94 -11.03 -13.61
N GLY A 309 0.67 -9.73 -13.56
CA GLY A 309 -0.65 -9.22 -13.21
C GLY A 309 -1.73 -9.58 -14.21
N GLY A 310 -1.43 -9.52 -15.51
CA GLY A 310 -2.35 -9.95 -16.56
C GLY A 310 -2.67 -11.46 -16.52
N ARG A 311 -1.74 -12.31 -16.06
CA ARG A 311 -2.02 -13.74 -15.82
C ARG A 311 -2.86 -13.93 -14.57
N ALA A 312 -2.50 -13.29 -13.46
CA ALA A 312 -3.23 -13.39 -12.19
C ALA A 312 -4.68 -12.87 -12.31
N ALA A 313 -4.90 -11.75 -12.99
CA ALA A 313 -6.23 -11.20 -13.23
C ALA A 313 -7.10 -12.14 -14.09
N ARG A 314 -6.53 -12.79 -15.12
CA ARG A 314 -7.23 -13.81 -15.91
C ARG A 314 -7.56 -15.07 -15.10
N ALA A 315 -6.78 -15.38 -14.07
CA ALA A 315 -7.06 -16.45 -13.12
C ALA A 315 -8.09 -16.05 -12.04
N GLY A 316 -8.74 -14.89 -12.17
CA GLY A 316 -9.78 -14.43 -11.25
C GLY A 316 -9.27 -13.71 -10.00
N ARG A 317 -7.95 -13.45 -9.89
CA ARG A 317 -7.41 -12.68 -8.77
C ARG A 317 -7.83 -11.23 -8.87
N THR A 318 -8.33 -10.70 -7.77
CA THR A 318 -8.78 -9.31 -7.67
C THR A 318 -7.78 -8.45 -6.91
N GLY A 319 -6.93 -9.04 -6.06
CA GLY A 319 -6.13 -8.27 -5.12
C GLY A 319 -6.91 -7.84 -3.87
N ASP A 320 -8.11 -8.39 -3.67
CA ASP A 320 -8.85 -8.27 -2.41
C ASP A 320 -8.24 -9.21 -1.37
N LEU A 321 -7.55 -8.63 -0.37
CA LEU A 321 -6.85 -9.35 0.69
C LEU A 321 -7.76 -10.27 1.52
N ALA A 322 -9.08 -10.03 1.55
CA ALA A 322 -10.03 -10.84 2.32
C ALA A 322 -10.75 -11.91 1.48
N ALA A 323 -10.72 -11.82 0.15
CA ALA A 323 -11.42 -12.76 -0.71
C ALA A 323 -10.82 -14.18 -0.67
N ASP A 324 -9.52 -14.29 -0.38
CA ASP A 324 -8.83 -15.57 -0.18
C ASP A 324 -9.16 -16.20 1.19
N GLU A 325 -9.67 -15.42 2.16
CA GLU A 325 -10.09 -15.91 3.49
C GLU A 325 -11.55 -16.38 3.51
N THR A 326 -12.43 -15.75 2.74
CA THR A 326 -13.81 -16.20 2.53
C THR A 326 -13.84 -17.16 1.35
N GLY A 327 -13.52 -18.43 1.59
CA GLY A 327 -13.61 -19.47 0.57
C GLY A 327 -14.90 -19.41 -0.24
N SER A 328 -14.77 -19.41 -1.56
CA SER A 328 -15.81 -19.69 -2.56
C SER A 328 -17.16 -19.01 -2.30
N GLY A 329 -17.36 -17.85 -2.92
CA GLY A 329 -18.69 -17.26 -3.08
C GLY A 329 -19.67 -18.31 -3.60
N VAL A 330 -20.77 -18.48 -2.88
CA VAL A 330 -21.89 -19.37 -3.22
C VAL A 330 -22.27 -19.14 -4.69
N PRO A 331 -22.40 -20.20 -5.53
CA PRO A 331 -22.86 -20.04 -6.89
C PRO A 331 -24.27 -19.45 -6.85
N VAL A 332 -24.46 -18.30 -7.48
CA VAL A 332 -25.80 -17.77 -7.74
C VAL A 332 -26.40 -18.68 -8.81
N ALA A 333 -27.44 -19.42 -8.44
CA ALA A 333 -28.21 -20.21 -9.38
C ALA A 333 -28.76 -19.30 -10.48
N THR A 334 -28.50 -19.69 -11.72
CA THR A 334 -29.11 -19.16 -12.95
C THR A 334 -30.62 -19.38 -12.95
#